data_AF-A0A2P2PR63-F1
#
_entry.id   AF-A0A2P2PR63-F1
#
_cell.length_a   1.000
_cell.length_b   1.000
_cell.length_c   1.000
_cell.angle_alpha   90.00
_cell.angle_beta   90.00
_cell.angle_gamma   90.00
#
_symmetry.space_group_name_H-M   'P 1'
#
loop_
_entity.id
_entity.type
_entity.pdbx_description
1 polymer ?
#
loop_
_entity_poly.entity_id
_entity_poly.type
_entity_poly.pdbx_seq_one_letter_code
_entity_poly.pdbx_strand_id
1 'polypeptide(L)'
;MPGNGAFREVVVSLDGGVVGAIWPFTVIYTGGVNPLLWRPITGIGSFNLPSYDIEITPFLGGLLDGETHKIEFSVTNSLNVWYIDANLHLWLDNNSTKTVGKLLKHDSKPLALSLNSKFEGLNGTFLTRAYRSISSEGWVKSSHGKVTTRFGQEFNYSNSMEIGKGGNLQVVNQTINFNDGVSFRKSSSDACSFKSVKNFRLALFSDNFNQGNDTLLSVSNVTLGFNEKKYKNENFGFGTSDLQNLQSGQGVMVVRNNLVVSGVGSTQQVYQYDNNKFCFFRNISSSNYTIIHDKVANTCHKSEHGSSRYWAQQMVVIPK
;
A
#
# COMPACT_ATOMS: atom_id res chain seq x y z
N MET A 1 -4.56 -23.71 -10.20
CA MET A 1 -3.72 -22.86 -11.08
C MET A 1 -2.50 -22.41 -10.27
N PRO A 2 -1.28 -22.41 -10.82
CA PRO A 2 -0.13 -21.87 -10.11
C PRO A 2 -0.34 -20.35 -9.96
N GLY A 3 -0.68 -19.93 -8.74
CA GLY A 3 -0.89 -18.53 -8.40
C GLY A 3 0.42 -17.75 -8.20
N ASN A 4 1.57 -18.27 -8.65
CA ASN A 4 2.91 -17.70 -8.46
C ASN A 4 3.21 -17.24 -7.02
N GLY A 5 2.65 -17.94 -6.03
CA GLY A 5 2.80 -17.62 -4.61
C GLY A 5 2.05 -16.36 -4.16
N ALA A 6 2.12 -16.05 -2.86
CA ALA A 6 1.37 -14.94 -2.26
C ALA A 6 2.03 -13.56 -2.42
N PHE A 7 3.33 -13.52 -2.73
CA PHE A 7 4.10 -12.28 -2.77
C PHE A 7 4.05 -11.64 -4.17
N ARG A 8 3.81 -10.32 -4.21
CA ARG A 8 3.92 -9.46 -5.39
C ARG A 8 4.68 -8.20 -5.02
N GLU A 9 5.50 -7.75 -5.95
CA GLU A 9 6.24 -6.49 -5.85
C GLU A 9 6.18 -5.79 -7.20
N VAL A 10 5.84 -4.51 -7.20
CA VAL A 10 6.03 -3.64 -8.35
C VAL A 10 7.41 -3.00 -8.22
N VAL A 11 8.27 -3.21 -9.20
CA VAL A 11 9.61 -2.62 -9.27
C VAL A 11 9.60 -1.52 -10.31
N VAL A 12 10.16 -0.36 -9.95
CA VAL A 12 10.31 0.78 -10.85
C VAL A 12 11.79 0.99 -11.14
N SER A 13 12.11 1.01 -12.42
CA SER A 13 13.47 1.19 -12.92
C SER A 13 13.57 2.45 -13.77
N LEU A 14 14.72 3.12 -13.69
CA LEU A 14 15.11 4.22 -14.55
C LEU A 14 16.38 3.81 -15.30
N ASP A 15 16.31 3.83 -16.64
CA ASP A 15 17.42 3.46 -17.53
C ASP A 15 18.06 2.10 -17.15
N GLY A 16 17.22 1.13 -16.78
CA GLY A 16 17.61 -0.21 -16.36
C GLY A 16 17.99 -0.38 -14.89
N GLY A 17 18.17 0.70 -14.12
CA GLY A 17 18.49 0.68 -12.69
C GLY A 17 17.24 0.79 -11.80
N VAL A 18 17.12 -0.05 -10.76
CA VAL A 18 15.97 -0.02 -9.83
C VAL A 18 16.01 1.22 -8.94
N VAL A 19 15.06 2.14 -9.13
CA VAL A 19 14.97 3.39 -8.35
C VAL A 19 13.95 3.35 -7.22
N GLY A 20 13.02 2.40 -7.26
CA GLY A 20 12.00 2.23 -6.24
C GLY A 20 11.25 0.91 -6.36
N ALA A 21 10.46 0.58 -5.34
CA ALA A 21 9.55 -0.55 -5.34
C ALA A 21 8.27 -0.21 -4.59
N ILE A 22 7.19 -0.97 -4.82
CA ILE A 22 5.93 -0.88 -4.09
C ILE A 22 5.39 -2.27 -3.81
N TRP A 23 5.05 -2.52 -2.54
CA TRP A 23 4.35 -3.73 -2.10
C TRP A 23 2.91 -3.33 -1.76
N PRO A 24 1.95 -3.60 -2.64
CA PRO A 24 0.61 -3.04 -2.54
C PRO A 24 -0.16 -3.59 -1.35
N PHE A 25 -1.08 -2.79 -0.83
CA PHE A 25 -2.11 -3.25 0.10
C PHE A 25 -2.98 -4.28 -0.61
N THR A 26 -3.29 -5.40 0.05
CA THR A 26 -4.15 -6.44 -0.54
C THR A 26 -5.59 -5.97 -0.55
N VAL A 27 -6.07 -5.60 -1.74
CA VAL A 27 -7.46 -5.24 -2.00
C VAL A 27 -8.24 -6.51 -2.39
N ILE A 28 -9.35 -6.76 -1.69
CA ILE A 28 -10.31 -7.81 -2.08
C ILE A 28 -11.54 -7.11 -2.67
N TYR A 29 -11.81 -7.39 -3.95
CA TYR A 29 -12.95 -6.83 -4.67
C TYR A 29 -14.27 -7.45 -4.22
N THR A 30 -15.37 -6.74 -4.49
CA THR A 30 -16.73 -7.19 -4.19
C THR A 30 -17.05 -8.49 -4.92
N GLY A 31 -16.98 -9.61 -4.21
CA GLY A 31 -17.16 -10.97 -4.76
C GLY A 31 -16.02 -11.93 -4.42
N GLY A 32 -14.86 -11.41 -4.01
CA GLY A 32 -13.74 -12.24 -3.58
C GLY A 32 -14.01 -12.96 -2.26
N VAL A 33 -13.44 -14.15 -2.10
CA VAL A 33 -13.60 -15.05 -0.94
C VAL A 33 -15.04 -15.50 -0.73
N ASN A 34 -15.92 -14.60 -0.28
CA ASN A 34 -17.34 -14.82 -0.12
C ASN A 34 -18.08 -13.52 -0.50
N PRO A 35 -18.98 -13.54 -1.50
CA PRO A 35 -19.65 -12.34 -2.00
C PRO A 35 -20.55 -11.66 -0.95
N LEU A 36 -20.99 -12.39 0.08
CA LEU A 36 -21.87 -11.88 1.13
C LEU A 36 -21.16 -10.95 2.12
N LEU A 37 -19.82 -10.96 2.15
CA LEU A 37 -19.02 -10.08 3.01
C LEU A 37 -19.07 -8.61 2.57
N TRP A 38 -19.32 -8.37 1.29
CA TRP A 38 -19.09 -7.05 0.69
C TRP A 38 -20.36 -6.22 0.53
N ARG A 39 -21.45 -6.57 1.22
CA ARG A 39 -22.76 -5.93 1.07
C ARG A 39 -23.40 -5.67 2.44
N PRO A 40 -23.79 -4.41 2.76
CA PRO A 40 -23.62 -3.17 1.99
C PRO A 40 -22.24 -2.50 2.16
N ILE A 41 -21.34 -3.06 2.97
CA ILE A 41 -20.03 -2.47 3.27
C ILE A 41 -18.97 -3.15 2.38
N THR A 42 -18.31 -2.39 1.51
CA THR A 42 -17.24 -2.91 0.64
C THR A 42 -15.85 -2.71 1.26
N GLY A 43 -14.82 -3.38 0.73
CA GLY A 43 -13.45 -3.17 1.17
C GLY A 43 -12.90 -1.81 0.74
N ILE A 44 -12.13 -1.14 1.62
CA ILE A 44 -11.36 0.04 1.20
C ILE A 44 -10.41 -0.35 0.08
N GLY A 45 -10.35 0.48 -0.96
CA GLY A 45 -9.55 0.21 -2.15
C GLY A 45 -10.32 -0.50 -3.27
N SER A 46 -11.50 -1.08 -3.00
CA SER A 46 -12.23 -1.90 -3.99
C SER A 46 -12.84 -1.10 -5.15
N PHE A 47 -13.12 0.18 -4.95
CA PHE A 47 -13.61 1.09 -6.01
C PHE A 47 -12.57 2.13 -6.44
N ASN A 48 -11.66 2.49 -5.54
CA ASN A 48 -10.59 3.45 -5.80
C ASN A 48 -9.30 2.89 -5.20
N LEU A 49 -8.45 2.33 -6.05
CA LEU A 49 -7.22 1.67 -5.64
C LEU A 49 -6.24 2.69 -5.01
N PRO A 50 -5.41 2.27 -4.04
CA PRO A 50 -4.38 3.13 -3.50
C PRO A 50 -3.34 3.51 -4.58
N SER A 51 -2.98 4.79 -4.63
CA SER A 51 -1.82 5.28 -5.36
C SER A 51 -0.58 5.29 -4.47
N TYR A 52 0.59 5.23 -5.10
CA TYR A 52 1.87 5.16 -4.41
C TYR A 52 2.88 6.12 -5.05
N ASP A 53 3.69 6.75 -4.21
CA ASP A 53 4.71 7.71 -4.65
C ASP A 53 6.10 7.07 -4.63
N ILE A 54 6.90 7.37 -5.66
CA ILE A 54 8.32 7.04 -5.72
C ILE A 54 9.07 8.33 -6.00
N GLU A 55 10.02 8.66 -5.13
CA GLU A 55 10.80 9.88 -5.24
C GLU A 55 12.03 9.66 -6.14
N ILE A 56 11.99 10.26 -7.33
CA ILE A 56 13.06 10.17 -8.32
C ILE A 56 13.98 11.40 -8.36
N THR A 57 13.72 12.41 -7.53
CA THR A 57 14.53 13.65 -7.45
C THR A 57 16.03 13.42 -7.29
N PRO A 58 16.52 12.44 -6.49
CA PRO A 58 17.96 12.16 -6.42
C PRO A 58 18.63 11.91 -7.79
N PHE A 59 17.86 11.43 -8.78
CA PHE A 59 18.32 11.11 -10.13
C PHE A 59 18.16 12.26 -11.13
N LEU A 60 17.55 13.37 -10.73
CA LEU A 60 17.20 14.47 -11.63
C LEU A 60 18.41 15.03 -12.40
N GLY A 61 19.61 14.98 -11.81
CA GLY A 61 20.82 15.39 -12.50
C GLY A 61 21.14 14.60 -13.78
N GLY A 62 20.83 13.30 -13.79
CA GLY A 62 20.98 12.43 -14.96
C GLY A 62 19.82 12.58 -15.94
N LEU A 63 18.62 12.85 -15.44
CA LEU A 63 17.41 13.04 -16.26
C LEU A 63 17.37 14.35 -17.08
N LEU A 64 18.31 15.27 -16.84
CA LEU A 64 18.35 16.60 -17.44
C LEU A 64 19.53 16.76 -18.42
N ASP A 65 19.98 15.65 -19.00
CA ASP A 65 21.08 15.64 -19.99
C ASP A 65 20.60 15.96 -21.42
N GLY A 66 19.28 15.92 -21.67
CA GLY A 66 18.67 16.18 -22.97
C GLY A 66 18.41 14.91 -23.79
N GLU A 67 18.71 13.73 -23.23
CA GLU A 67 18.51 12.44 -23.87
C GLU A 67 17.13 11.85 -23.54
N THR A 68 16.79 10.77 -24.25
CA THR A 68 15.59 9.99 -23.96
C THR A 68 15.86 9.03 -22.81
N HIS A 69 15.06 9.14 -21.74
CA HIS A 69 15.11 8.22 -20.60
C HIS A 69 13.95 7.23 -20.61
N LYS A 70 14.19 6.05 -20.03
CA LYS A 70 13.20 4.98 -19.93
C LYS A 70 12.83 4.72 -18.48
N ILE A 71 11.57 4.97 -18.13
CA ILE A 71 10.97 4.50 -16.87
C ILE A 71 10.24 3.19 -17.14
N GLU A 72 10.61 2.15 -16.41
CA GLU A 72 10.05 0.81 -16.57
C GLU A 72 9.36 0.35 -15.29
N PHE A 73 8.23 -0.32 -15.45
CA PHE A 73 7.50 -0.97 -14.39
C PHE A 73 7.52 -2.47 -14.64
N SER A 74 7.87 -3.25 -13.63
CA SER A 74 7.82 -4.71 -13.69
C SER A 74 7.19 -5.26 -12.42
N VAL A 75 6.55 -6.43 -12.52
CA VAL A 75 5.85 -7.05 -11.39
C VAL A 75 6.42 -8.42 -11.12
N THR A 76 7.06 -8.59 -9.98
CA THR A 76 7.60 -9.87 -9.53
C THR A 76 6.46 -10.83 -9.25
N ASN A 77 6.60 -12.07 -9.73
CA ASN A 77 5.64 -13.16 -9.57
C ASN A 77 4.24 -12.87 -10.15
N SER A 78 4.08 -11.92 -11.07
CA SER A 78 2.77 -11.63 -11.66
C SER A 78 2.15 -12.83 -12.35
N LEU A 79 0.82 -12.79 -12.51
CA LEU A 79 0.15 -13.62 -13.51
C LEU A 79 0.30 -12.95 -14.89
N ASN A 80 -0.42 -13.45 -15.89
CA ASN A 80 -0.28 -13.04 -17.29
C ASN A 80 -0.47 -11.53 -17.55
N VAL A 81 -1.26 -10.84 -16.72
CA VAL A 81 -1.61 -9.42 -16.92
C VAL A 81 -1.60 -8.67 -15.59
N TRP A 82 -1.04 -7.47 -15.59
CA TRP A 82 -1.11 -6.49 -14.52
C TRP A 82 -1.29 -5.10 -15.12
N TYR A 83 -2.31 -4.37 -14.66
CA TYR A 83 -2.57 -3.00 -15.12
C TYR A 83 -1.86 -2.02 -14.19
N ILE A 84 -1.04 -1.15 -14.77
CA ILE A 84 -0.30 -0.11 -14.07
C ILE A 84 -0.53 1.18 -14.84
N ASP A 85 -0.86 2.24 -14.10
CA ASP A 85 -0.87 3.60 -14.59
C ASP A 85 0.10 4.44 -13.75
N ALA A 86 0.69 5.46 -14.35
CA ALA A 86 1.72 6.26 -13.70
C ALA A 86 1.64 7.72 -14.13
N ASN A 87 1.80 8.62 -13.16
CA ASN A 87 1.90 10.05 -13.40
C ASN A 87 3.27 10.54 -12.97
N LEU A 88 3.92 11.34 -13.81
CA LEU A 88 5.17 12.01 -13.48
C LEU A 88 4.85 13.41 -12.95
N HIS A 89 5.19 13.67 -11.69
CA HIS A 89 5.01 14.98 -11.07
C HIS A 89 6.33 15.76 -11.09
N LEU A 90 6.29 16.95 -11.69
CA LEU A 90 7.43 17.86 -11.81
C LEU A 90 7.01 19.24 -11.28
N TRP A 91 7.90 19.93 -10.58
CA TRP A 91 7.77 21.38 -10.39
C TRP A 91 8.72 22.06 -11.34
N LEU A 92 8.40 23.28 -11.80
CA LEU A 92 9.25 23.98 -12.77
C LEU A 92 9.96 25.23 -12.23
N ASP A 93 11.20 25.50 -12.67
CA ASP A 93 12.01 26.64 -12.21
C ASP A 93 11.85 27.80 -13.16
N ASN A 94 10.91 28.69 -12.85
CA ASN A 94 10.66 29.85 -13.70
C ASN A 94 11.78 30.89 -13.66
N ASN A 95 12.69 30.81 -12.69
CA ASN A 95 13.77 31.78 -12.48
C ASN A 95 15.15 31.23 -12.86
N SER A 96 15.22 30.04 -13.47
CA SER A 96 16.46 29.48 -14.00
C SER A 96 16.26 28.96 -15.41
N THR A 97 17.22 29.25 -16.30
CA THR A 97 17.25 28.67 -17.64
C THR A 97 17.71 27.22 -17.66
N LYS A 98 18.42 26.76 -16.62
CA LYS A 98 18.88 25.38 -16.50
C LYS A 98 18.96 24.95 -15.04
N THR A 99 18.39 23.79 -14.72
CA THR A 99 18.65 23.10 -13.45
C THR A 99 19.75 22.08 -13.69
N VAL A 100 20.69 21.99 -12.74
CA VAL A 100 21.73 20.96 -12.76
C VAL A 100 21.66 20.16 -11.47
N GLY A 101 21.95 18.87 -11.56
CA GLY A 101 21.98 18.01 -10.40
C GLY A 101 23.05 16.95 -10.53
N LYS A 102 23.23 16.18 -9.45
CA LYS A 102 24.11 15.01 -9.47
C LYS A 102 23.62 13.99 -8.44
N LEU A 103 23.54 12.74 -8.87
CA LEU A 103 23.38 11.60 -7.98
C LEU A 103 24.67 11.41 -7.17
N LEU A 104 24.56 11.37 -5.85
CA LEU A 104 25.68 11.18 -4.93
C LEU A 104 25.84 9.72 -4.53
N LYS A 105 24.74 9.06 -4.19
CA LYS A 105 24.73 7.67 -3.76
C LYS A 105 23.42 7.02 -4.16
N HIS A 106 23.48 5.77 -4.60
CA HIS A 106 22.32 4.93 -4.77
C HIS A 106 22.68 3.51 -4.33
N ASP A 107 21.85 2.93 -3.47
CA ASP A 107 21.97 1.56 -2.98
C ASP A 107 20.62 0.88 -3.13
N SER A 108 20.57 -0.13 -3.98
CA SER A 108 19.39 -0.93 -4.28
C SER A 108 19.81 -2.40 -4.24
N LYS A 109 19.54 -3.05 -3.10
CA LYS A 109 19.85 -4.47 -2.94
C LYS A 109 18.82 -5.33 -3.67
N PRO A 110 19.21 -6.48 -4.25
CA PRO A 110 18.26 -7.44 -4.80
C PRO A 110 17.20 -7.84 -3.76
N LEU A 111 16.01 -8.21 -4.23
CA LEU A 111 14.96 -8.75 -3.38
C LEU A 111 15.44 -10.00 -2.64
N ALA A 112 15.44 -9.96 -1.31
CA ALA A 112 15.69 -11.14 -0.48
C ALA A 112 14.37 -11.89 -0.29
N LEU A 113 14.11 -12.89 -1.13
CA LEU A 113 12.89 -13.71 -1.09
C LEU A 113 13.20 -15.12 -0.56
N SER A 114 12.44 -15.56 0.43
CA SER A 114 12.47 -16.92 0.97
C SER A 114 11.08 -17.53 0.88
N LEU A 115 10.99 -18.69 0.25
CA LEU A 115 9.77 -19.48 0.13
C LEU A 115 10.05 -20.89 0.62
N ASN A 116 9.40 -21.26 1.73
CA ASN A 116 9.46 -22.61 2.26
C ASN A 116 8.06 -23.23 2.13
N SER A 117 7.96 -24.33 1.40
CA SER A 117 6.70 -25.05 1.21
C SER A 117 6.83 -26.53 1.52
N LYS A 118 5.80 -27.10 2.13
CA LYS A 118 5.64 -28.56 2.33
C LYS A 118 4.25 -28.93 1.87
N PHE A 119 4.12 -29.97 1.06
CA PHE A 119 2.82 -30.39 0.55
C PHE A 119 2.75 -31.90 0.35
N GLU A 120 1.54 -32.43 0.49
CA GLU A 120 1.17 -33.80 0.22
C GLU A 120 -0.18 -33.78 -0.52
N GLY A 121 -0.18 -34.17 -1.80
CA GLY A 121 -1.34 -34.00 -2.67
C GLY A 121 -1.77 -32.53 -2.76
N LEU A 122 -3.02 -32.25 -2.39
CA LEU A 122 -3.59 -30.89 -2.38
C LEU A 122 -3.41 -30.14 -1.05
N ASN A 123 -2.89 -30.81 -0.02
CA ASN A 123 -2.63 -30.19 1.26
C ASN A 123 -1.22 -29.61 1.27
N GLY A 124 -1.02 -28.44 1.88
CA GLY A 124 0.30 -27.90 2.03
C GLY A 124 0.38 -26.65 2.90
N THR A 125 1.57 -26.42 3.45
CA THR A 125 1.92 -25.23 4.21
C THR A 125 2.95 -24.43 3.43
N PHE A 126 2.79 -23.11 3.37
CA PHE A 126 3.66 -22.18 2.68
C PHE A 126 4.05 -21.07 3.64
N LEU A 127 5.34 -20.81 3.75
CA LEU A 127 5.90 -19.68 4.47
C LEU A 127 6.71 -18.84 3.49
N THR A 128 6.24 -17.63 3.21
CA THR A 128 6.91 -16.67 2.33
C THR A 128 7.38 -15.48 3.14
N ARG A 129 8.67 -15.16 3.04
CA ARG A 129 9.27 -13.96 3.63
C ARG A 129 9.98 -13.18 2.55
N ALA A 130 9.83 -11.86 2.56
CA ALA A 130 10.56 -11.00 1.65
C ALA A 130 11.08 -9.75 2.36
N TYR A 131 12.25 -9.29 1.95
CA TYR A 131 12.86 -8.04 2.40
C TYR A 131 13.48 -7.28 1.23
N ARG A 132 13.31 -5.96 1.21
CA ARG A 132 13.99 -5.05 0.29
C ARG A 132 14.29 -3.73 0.97
N SER A 133 15.42 -3.12 0.60
CA SER A 133 15.74 -1.75 0.97
C SER A 133 16.36 -1.04 -0.23
N ILE A 134 15.89 0.18 -0.47
CA ILE A 134 16.37 1.08 -1.53
C ILE A 134 16.69 2.42 -0.88
N SER A 135 17.83 3.00 -1.20
CA SER A 135 18.16 4.37 -0.78
C SER A 135 18.88 5.14 -1.89
N SER A 136 18.55 6.41 -2.01
CA SER A 136 19.10 7.29 -3.03
C SER A 136 19.37 8.66 -2.44
N GLU A 137 20.49 9.25 -2.80
CA GLU A 137 20.89 10.60 -2.43
C GLU A 137 21.42 11.32 -3.65
N GLY A 138 20.92 12.52 -3.89
CA GLY A 138 21.40 13.41 -4.93
C GLY A 138 21.21 14.86 -4.52
N TRP A 139 21.77 15.77 -5.30
CA TRP A 139 21.47 17.19 -5.15
C TRP A 139 21.04 17.81 -6.46
N VAL A 140 20.26 18.87 -6.34
CA VAL A 140 19.75 19.68 -7.43
C VAL A 140 20.06 21.14 -7.09
N LYS A 141 20.60 21.88 -8.05
CA LYS A 141 20.86 23.32 -7.95
C LYS A 141 19.90 24.05 -8.89
N SER A 142 19.07 24.89 -8.31
CA SER A 142 18.08 25.72 -8.99
C SER A 142 18.31 27.20 -8.62
N SER A 143 17.42 28.09 -9.09
CA SER A 143 17.37 29.51 -8.69
C SER A 143 17.22 29.69 -7.17
N HIS A 144 16.70 28.68 -6.47
CA HIS A 144 16.50 28.67 -5.02
C HIS A 144 17.71 28.10 -4.24
N GLY A 145 18.83 27.87 -4.93
CA GLY A 145 20.06 27.34 -4.35
C GLY A 145 20.19 25.82 -4.51
N LYS A 146 21.13 25.24 -3.76
CA LYS A 146 21.42 23.80 -3.78
C LYS A 146 20.59 23.07 -2.74
N VAL A 147 19.81 22.09 -3.19
CA VAL A 147 18.99 21.20 -2.38
C VAL A 147 19.55 19.79 -2.49
N THR A 148 19.88 19.17 -1.36
CA THR A 148 20.21 17.74 -1.30
C THR A 148 18.96 16.97 -0.89
N THR A 149 18.61 15.94 -1.67
CA THR A 149 17.48 15.05 -1.42
C THR A 149 17.99 13.67 -1.07
N ARG A 150 17.48 13.10 0.03
CA ARG A 150 17.68 11.70 0.42
C ARG A 150 16.33 11.01 0.45
N PHE A 151 16.19 9.94 -0.33
CA PHE A 151 15.03 9.07 -0.36
C PHE A 151 15.42 7.68 0.14
N GLY A 152 14.52 7.04 0.89
CA GLY A 152 14.70 5.67 1.36
C GLY A 152 13.37 4.92 1.43
N GLN A 153 13.43 3.63 1.11
CA GLN A 153 12.35 2.68 1.29
C GLN A 153 12.88 1.43 2.00
N GLU A 154 12.08 0.89 2.91
CA GLU A 154 12.34 -0.35 3.62
C GLU A 154 11.07 -1.19 3.69
N PHE A 155 11.20 -2.45 3.31
CA PHE A 155 10.08 -3.36 3.15
C PHE A 155 10.32 -4.68 3.87
N ASN A 156 9.31 -5.16 4.60
CA ASN A 156 9.33 -6.48 5.24
C ASN A 156 7.96 -7.17 5.10
N TYR A 157 7.98 -8.38 4.57
CA TYR A 157 6.80 -9.17 4.22
C TYR A 157 6.91 -10.52 4.88
N SER A 158 5.79 -10.96 5.47
CA SER A 158 5.62 -12.32 5.97
C SER A 158 4.24 -12.83 5.60
N ASN A 159 4.17 -14.02 5.04
CA ASN A 159 2.93 -14.72 4.75
C ASN A 159 3.06 -16.18 5.17
N SER A 160 2.10 -16.66 5.95
CA SER A 160 1.87 -18.07 6.23
C SER A 160 0.55 -18.46 5.58
N MET A 161 0.55 -19.51 4.78
CA MET A 161 -0.62 -20.08 4.15
C MET A 161 -0.68 -21.58 4.40
N GLU A 162 -1.85 -22.06 4.81
CA GLU A 162 -2.16 -23.48 4.93
C GLU A 162 -3.31 -23.80 3.99
N ILE A 163 -3.14 -24.88 3.23
CA ILE A 163 -4.18 -25.51 2.43
C ILE A 163 -4.37 -26.91 3.00
N GLY A 164 -5.61 -27.25 3.36
CA GLY A 164 -5.94 -28.51 4.00
C GLY A 164 -7.22 -29.13 3.43
N LYS A 165 -7.58 -30.30 3.96
CA LYS A 165 -8.82 -31.02 3.61
C LYS A 165 -9.00 -31.22 2.09
N GLY A 166 -7.92 -31.54 1.38
CA GLY A 166 -7.94 -31.75 -0.07
C GLY A 166 -8.15 -30.46 -0.86
N GLY A 167 -7.73 -29.32 -0.32
CA GLY A 167 -7.91 -28.00 -0.95
C GLY A 167 -9.16 -27.24 -0.48
N ASN A 168 -10.00 -27.83 0.37
CA ASN A 168 -11.22 -27.21 0.86
C ASN A 168 -10.97 -26.19 1.96
N LEU A 169 -9.95 -26.41 2.78
CA LEU A 169 -9.54 -25.50 3.84
C LEU A 169 -8.42 -24.60 3.33
N GLN A 170 -8.55 -23.30 3.57
CA GLN A 170 -7.49 -22.32 3.37
C GLN A 170 -7.39 -21.40 4.58
N VAL A 171 -6.18 -21.26 5.11
CA VAL A 171 -5.85 -20.31 6.18
C VAL A 171 -4.70 -19.44 5.71
N VAL A 172 -4.81 -18.12 5.79
CA VAL A 172 -3.75 -17.18 5.41
C VAL A 172 -3.56 -16.15 6.50
N ASN A 173 -2.30 -15.90 6.87
CA ASN A 173 -1.89 -14.79 7.71
C ASN A 173 -0.75 -14.05 7.02
N GLN A 174 -1.01 -12.81 6.62
CA GLN A 174 -0.07 -11.96 5.90
C GLN A 174 0.14 -10.65 6.64
N THR A 175 1.39 -10.19 6.65
CA THR A 175 1.77 -8.86 7.13
C THR A 175 2.77 -8.23 6.16
N ILE A 176 2.52 -6.97 5.81
CA ILE A 176 3.40 -6.13 5.02
C ILE A 176 3.75 -4.92 5.87
N ASN A 177 5.02 -4.67 6.09
CA ASN A 177 5.54 -3.42 6.64
C ASN A 177 6.25 -2.67 5.54
N PHE A 178 5.88 -1.42 5.35
CA PHE A 178 6.47 -0.54 4.35
C PHE A 178 6.76 0.82 5.00
N ASN A 179 8.04 1.13 5.15
CA ASN A 179 8.50 2.42 5.59
C ASN A 179 9.12 3.16 4.41
N ASP A 180 8.78 4.43 4.24
CA ASP A 180 9.47 5.32 3.32
C ASP A 180 9.79 6.65 3.98
N GLY A 181 10.71 7.37 3.37
CA GLY A 181 10.92 8.75 3.73
C GLY A 181 11.76 9.49 2.72
N VAL A 182 11.50 10.79 2.64
CA VAL A 182 12.29 11.74 1.88
C VAL A 182 12.70 12.89 2.79
N SER A 183 13.94 13.32 2.68
CA SER A 183 14.43 14.52 3.34
C SER A 183 15.13 15.43 2.35
N PHE A 184 14.87 16.71 2.48
CA PHE A 184 15.41 17.79 1.69
C PHE A 184 16.25 18.67 2.61
N ARG A 185 17.47 18.98 2.20
CA ARG A 185 18.37 19.86 2.95
C ARG A 185 18.89 20.96 2.03
N LYS A 186 18.59 22.21 2.37
CA LYS A 186 19.19 23.38 1.73
C LYS A 186 20.54 23.69 2.37
N SER A 187 21.43 24.36 1.62
CA SER A 187 22.68 24.87 2.17
C SER A 187 22.48 25.87 3.33
N SER A 188 21.33 26.54 3.40
CA SER A 188 20.95 27.54 4.42
C SER A 188 20.38 26.95 5.72
N SER A 189 20.68 25.69 6.05
CA SER A 189 20.17 24.95 7.23
C SER A 189 18.67 24.62 7.29
N ASP A 190 17.91 24.95 6.24
CA ASP A 190 16.52 24.48 6.12
C ASP A 190 16.45 23.00 5.76
N ALA A 191 15.90 22.20 6.69
CA ALA A 191 15.66 20.79 6.50
C ALA A 191 14.15 20.50 6.57
N CYS A 192 13.64 19.85 5.53
CA CYS A 192 12.29 19.29 5.53
C CYS A 192 12.39 17.78 5.42
N SER A 193 11.60 17.04 6.17
CA SER A 193 11.53 15.60 6.01
C SER A 193 10.10 15.09 6.11
N PHE A 194 9.80 14.10 5.29
CA PHE A 194 8.56 13.35 5.27
C PHE A 194 8.93 11.90 5.50
N LYS A 195 8.21 11.25 6.42
CA LYS A 195 8.34 9.82 6.67
C LYS A 195 6.96 9.21 6.72
N SER A 196 6.80 8.00 6.18
CA SER A 196 5.61 7.21 6.42
C SER A 196 5.98 5.81 6.92
N VAL A 197 5.16 5.31 7.84
CA VAL A 197 5.24 3.96 8.39
C VAL A 197 3.90 3.31 8.12
N LYS A 198 3.88 2.31 7.24
CA LYS A 198 2.67 1.62 6.80
C LYS A 198 2.69 0.16 7.24
N ASN A 199 1.57 -0.35 7.73
CA ASN A 199 1.36 -1.75 8.07
C ASN A 199 0.07 -2.25 7.42
N PHE A 200 0.18 -3.30 6.60
CA PHE A 200 -0.95 -3.98 5.99
C PHE A 200 -1.07 -5.39 6.56
N ARG A 201 -2.29 -5.79 6.91
CA ARG A 201 -2.58 -7.13 7.44
C ARG A 201 -3.72 -7.77 6.66
N LEU A 202 -3.58 -9.07 6.42
CA LEU A 202 -4.65 -9.91 5.91
C LEU A 202 -4.66 -11.21 6.71
N ALA A 203 -5.81 -11.51 7.32
CA ALA A 203 -6.12 -12.83 7.82
C ALA A 203 -7.30 -13.39 7.02
N LEU A 204 -7.17 -14.60 6.51
CA LEU A 204 -8.18 -15.30 5.73
C LEU A 204 -8.38 -16.68 6.33
N PHE A 205 -9.63 -17.06 6.49
CA PHE A 205 -10.04 -18.44 6.72
C PHE A 205 -11.15 -18.77 5.74
N SER A 206 -11.06 -19.92 5.07
CA SER A 206 -12.13 -20.45 4.24
C SER A 206 -12.17 -21.95 4.38
N ASP A 207 -13.36 -22.52 4.51
CA ASP A 207 -13.55 -23.97 4.56
C ASP A 207 -14.83 -24.36 3.83
N ASN A 208 -14.76 -25.47 3.12
CA ASN A 208 -15.79 -25.95 2.21
C ASN A 208 -16.20 -27.37 2.64
N PHE A 209 -17.46 -27.53 3.06
CA PHE A 209 -18.02 -28.80 3.52
C PHE A 209 -18.99 -29.36 2.49
N ASN A 210 -18.73 -30.56 1.99
CA ASN A 210 -19.64 -31.25 1.10
C ASN A 210 -20.88 -31.73 1.88
N GLN A 211 -22.07 -31.33 1.44
CA GLN A 211 -23.35 -31.76 2.00
C GLN A 211 -24.03 -32.88 1.19
N GLY A 212 -23.42 -33.35 0.11
CA GLY A 212 -24.02 -34.28 -0.84
C GLY A 212 -24.92 -33.58 -1.88
N ASN A 213 -25.39 -34.33 -2.88
CA ASN A 213 -26.25 -33.81 -3.96
C ASN A 213 -25.73 -32.49 -4.58
N ASP A 214 -24.43 -32.46 -4.93
CA ASP A 214 -23.74 -31.30 -5.51
C ASP A 214 -23.92 -30.00 -4.71
N THR A 215 -24.10 -30.13 -3.39
CA THR A 215 -24.31 -29.02 -2.46
C THR A 215 -23.11 -28.87 -1.53
N LEU A 216 -22.61 -27.65 -1.38
CA LEU A 216 -21.46 -27.28 -0.58
C LEU A 216 -21.85 -26.19 0.42
N LEU A 217 -21.44 -26.34 1.67
CA LEU A 217 -21.45 -25.27 2.66
C LEU A 217 -20.07 -24.61 2.69
N SER A 218 -20.00 -23.34 2.33
CA SER A 218 -18.77 -22.55 2.36
C SER A 218 -18.81 -21.57 3.52
N VAL A 219 -17.82 -21.65 4.39
CA VAL A 219 -17.61 -20.77 5.54
C VAL A 219 -16.37 -19.93 5.27
N SER A 220 -16.44 -18.62 5.50
CA SER A 220 -15.30 -17.74 5.27
C SER A 220 -15.22 -16.63 6.31
N ASN A 221 -14.02 -16.38 6.82
CA ASN A 221 -13.71 -15.22 7.66
C ASN A 221 -12.56 -14.44 7.01
N VAL A 222 -12.70 -13.12 6.97
CA VAL A 222 -11.71 -12.21 6.37
C VAL A 222 -11.46 -11.07 7.33
N THR A 223 -10.20 -10.78 7.62
CA THR A 223 -9.79 -9.57 8.33
C THR A 223 -8.76 -8.82 7.51
N LEU A 224 -9.06 -7.58 7.16
CA LEU A 224 -8.20 -6.67 6.40
C LEU A 224 -7.83 -5.47 7.29
N GLY A 225 -6.54 -5.19 7.41
CA GLY A 225 -6.01 -4.07 8.19
C GLY A 225 -5.11 -3.16 7.36
N PHE A 226 -5.31 -1.86 7.47
CA PHE A 226 -4.43 -0.83 6.90
C PHE A 226 -4.18 0.26 7.93
N ASN A 227 -2.93 0.38 8.36
CA ASN A 227 -2.48 1.44 9.25
C ASN A 227 -1.37 2.25 8.59
N GLU A 228 -1.43 3.57 8.70
CA GLU A 228 -0.40 4.49 8.21
C GLU A 228 -0.16 5.62 9.22
N LYS A 229 1.11 5.85 9.55
CA LYS A 229 1.55 7.05 10.27
C LYS A 229 2.46 7.86 9.37
N LYS A 230 2.12 9.13 9.16
CA LYS A 230 2.97 10.09 8.43
C LYS A 230 3.49 11.15 9.38
N TYR A 231 4.75 11.50 9.19
CA TYR A 231 5.45 12.53 9.93
C TYR A 231 6.02 13.53 8.95
N LYS A 232 5.76 14.80 9.20
CA LYS A 232 6.31 15.94 8.48
C LYS A 232 7.07 16.80 9.49
N ASN A 233 8.37 16.96 9.26
CA ASN A 233 9.19 17.86 10.06
C ASN A 233 9.71 18.99 9.17
N GLU A 234 9.35 20.22 9.51
CA GLU A 234 9.83 21.46 8.90
C GLU A 234 10.38 22.37 9.99
N ASN A 235 11.34 23.24 9.64
CA ASN A 235 11.94 24.22 10.57
C ASN A 235 10.93 25.07 11.37
N PHE A 236 9.68 25.21 10.89
CA PHE A 236 8.63 26.01 11.52
C PHE A 236 7.35 25.22 11.85
N GLY A 237 7.36 23.89 11.80
CA GLY A 237 6.18 23.11 12.15
C GLY A 237 6.35 21.59 12.05
N PHE A 238 5.66 20.88 12.95
CA PHE A 238 5.53 19.43 12.94
C PHE A 238 4.11 19.03 12.55
N GLY A 239 3.98 18.23 11.50
CA GLY A 239 2.70 17.68 11.04
C GLY A 239 2.68 16.18 11.23
N THR A 240 1.59 15.65 11.77
CA THR A 240 1.38 14.20 11.84
C THR A 240 0.03 13.84 11.28
N SER A 241 -0.04 12.68 10.64
CA SER A 241 -1.33 12.03 10.41
C SER A 241 -1.27 10.57 10.79
N ASP A 242 -2.36 10.07 11.34
CA ASP A 242 -2.58 8.68 11.71
C ASP A 242 -3.84 8.19 10.99
N LEU A 243 -3.72 7.07 10.29
CA LEU A 243 -4.81 6.38 9.63
C LEU A 243 -4.84 4.95 10.16
N GLN A 244 -6.01 4.50 10.59
CA GLN A 244 -6.26 3.13 11.00
C GLN A 244 -7.54 2.64 10.34
N ASN A 245 -7.47 1.47 9.72
CA ASN A 245 -8.60 0.78 9.16
C ASN A 245 -8.53 -0.69 9.53
N LEU A 246 -9.62 -1.21 10.10
CA LEU A 246 -9.81 -2.63 10.35
C LEU A 246 -11.18 -3.03 9.84
N GLN A 247 -11.22 -3.98 8.92
CA GLN A 247 -12.44 -4.58 8.42
C GLN A 247 -12.42 -6.08 8.69
N SER A 248 -13.47 -6.59 9.33
CA SER A 248 -13.65 -8.00 9.63
C SER A 248 -14.98 -8.46 9.07
N GLY A 249 -14.98 -9.52 8.28
CA GLY A 249 -16.15 -10.13 7.69
C GLY A 249 -16.21 -11.62 8.01
N GLN A 250 -17.41 -12.13 8.21
CA GLN A 250 -17.70 -13.55 8.34
C GLN A 250 -18.93 -13.88 7.49
N GLY A 251 -18.89 -15.02 6.81
CA GLY A 251 -19.93 -15.40 5.88
C GLY A 251 -20.07 -16.91 5.78
N VAL A 252 -21.32 -17.35 5.66
CA VAL A 252 -21.69 -18.74 5.41
C VAL A 252 -22.63 -18.77 4.23
N MET A 253 -22.32 -19.58 3.22
CA MET A 253 -23.17 -19.76 2.05
C MET A 253 -23.33 -21.23 1.69
N VAL A 254 -24.51 -21.58 1.20
CA VAL A 254 -24.82 -22.86 0.59
C VAL A 254 -24.78 -22.68 -0.91
N VAL A 255 -23.93 -23.45 -1.57
CA VAL A 255 -23.72 -23.44 -3.02
C VAL A 255 -24.22 -24.77 -3.57
N ARG A 256 -25.11 -24.75 -4.55
CA ARG A 256 -25.56 -25.95 -5.27
C ARG A 256 -25.36 -25.74 -6.77
N ASN A 257 -24.75 -26.70 -7.46
CA ASN A 257 -24.45 -26.58 -8.90
C ASN A 257 -23.72 -25.27 -9.24
N ASN A 258 -22.76 -24.86 -8.41
CA ASN A 258 -22.03 -23.59 -8.48
C ASN A 258 -22.86 -22.31 -8.34
N LEU A 259 -24.13 -22.40 -7.92
CA LEU A 259 -24.99 -21.26 -7.63
C LEU A 259 -25.18 -21.10 -6.12
N VAL A 260 -25.07 -19.87 -5.62
CA VAL A 260 -25.40 -19.55 -4.23
C VAL A 260 -26.91 -19.64 -4.05
N VAL A 261 -27.38 -20.59 -3.23
CA VAL A 261 -28.82 -20.83 -2.98
C VAL A 261 -29.29 -20.08 -1.74
N SER A 262 -28.46 -20.01 -0.72
CA SER A 262 -28.74 -19.29 0.53
C SER A 262 -27.45 -18.92 1.22
N GLY A 263 -27.47 -17.90 2.05
CA GLY A 263 -26.34 -17.59 2.90
C GLY A 263 -26.55 -16.33 3.70
N VAL A 264 -25.64 -16.10 4.64
CA VAL A 264 -25.60 -14.92 5.49
C VAL A 264 -24.18 -14.41 5.55
N GLY A 265 -24.02 -13.10 5.51
CA GLY A 265 -22.75 -12.42 5.69
C GLY A 265 -22.91 -11.30 6.70
N SER A 266 -21.86 -11.05 7.47
CA SER A 266 -21.77 -9.90 8.35
C SER A 266 -20.38 -9.31 8.29
N THR A 267 -20.32 -7.98 8.33
CA THR A 267 -19.08 -7.22 8.18
C THR A 267 -19.09 -6.07 9.16
N GLN A 268 -17.96 -5.86 9.83
CA GLN A 268 -17.70 -4.70 10.64
C GLN A 268 -16.48 -3.97 10.06
N GLN A 269 -16.54 -2.64 10.06
CA GLN A 269 -15.42 -1.80 9.68
C GLN A 269 -15.28 -0.66 10.67
N VAL A 270 -14.07 -0.51 11.21
CA VAL A 270 -13.65 0.64 12.00
C VAL A 270 -12.60 1.38 11.20
N TYR A 271 -12.91 2.62 10.83
CA TYR A 271 -12.01 3.52 10.14
C TYR A 271 -11.80 4.77 11.00
N GLN A 272 -10.54 5.13 11.18
CA GLN A 272 -10.12 6.32 11.89
C GLN A 272 -9.03 7.02 11.09
N TYR A 273 -9.16 8.32 10.97
CA TYR A 273 -8.16 9.19 10.41
C TYR A 273 -8.05 10.43 11.27
N ASP A 274 -6.83 10.84 11.59
CA ASP A 274 -6.54 12.03 12.36
C ASP A 274 -5.33 12.75 11.73
N ASN A 275 -5.45 14.06 11.56
CA ASN A 275 -4.32 14.94 11.27
C ASN A 275 -4.54 16.30 11.95
N ASN A 276 -3.55 17.18 11.91
CA ASN A 276 -3.61 18.51 12.54
C ASN A 276 -4.82 19.40 12.14
N LYS A 277 -5.56 19.07 11.07
CA LYS A 277 -6.66 19.88 10.50
C LYS A 277 -8.00 19.16 10.42
N PHE A 278 -8.00 17.83 10.36
CA PHE A 278 -9.16 17.02 10.03
C PHE A 278 -9.08 15.67 10.74
N CYS A 279 -10.16 15.31 11.43
CA CYS A 279 -10.34 13.98 11.99
C CYS A 279 -11.65 13.39 11.48
N PHE A 280 -11.64 12.09 11.22
CA PHE A 280 -12.79 11.33 10.80
C PHE A 280 -12.76 9.96 11.46
N PHE A 281 -13.90 9.55 12.00
CA PHE A 281 -14.11 8.25 12.59
C PHE A 281 -15.42 7.68 12.10
N ARG A 282 -15.41 6.41 11.69
CA ARG A 282 -16.62 5.64 11.41
C ARG A 282 -16.46 4.21 11.91
N ASN A 283 -17.41 3.77 12.72
CA ASN A 283 -17.57 2.37 13.11
C ASN A 283 -18.93 1.89 12.59
N ILE A 284 -18.90 1.09 11.54
CA ILE A 284 -20.09 0.59 10.85
C ILE A 284 -20.11 -0.94 10.88
N SER A 285 -21.30 -1.52 11.03
CA SER A 285 -21.49 -2.96 11.00
C SER A 285 -22.77 -3.32 10.26
N SER A 286 -22.71 -4.40 9.51
CA SER A 286 -23.85 -4.97 8.80
C SER A 286 -23.99 -6.46 9.06
N SER A 287 -25.23 -6.93 9.04
CA SER A 287 -25.58 -8.35 9.07
C SER A 287 -26.69 -8.59 8.07
N ASN A 288 -26.53 -9.62 7.24
CA ASN A 288 -27.50 -10.05 6.24
C ASN A 288 -28.09 -8.87 5.43
N TYR A 289 -27.20 -8.11 4.76
CA TYR A 289 -27.53 -6.92 3.95
C TYR A 289 -28.06 -5.70 4.70
N THR A 290 -28.28 -5.77 6.00
CA THR A 290 -28.82 -4.68 6.80
C THR A 290 -27.71 -4.04 7.63
N ILE A 291 -27.65 -2.71 7.65
CA ILE A 291 -26.78 -1.98 8.58
C ILE A 291 -27.40 -2.08 9.98
N ILE A 292 -26.65 -2.65 10.91
CA ILE A 292 -27.10 -2.86 12.31
C ILE A 292 -26.47 -1.87 13.28
N HIS A 293 -25.38 -1.23 12.88
CA HIS A 293 -24.70 -0.20 13.66
C HIS A 293 -23.95 0.75 12.72
N ASP A 294 -24.07 2.06 12.95
CA ASP A 294 -23.28 3.07 12.24
C ASP A 294 -23.04 4.27 13.16
N LYS A 295 -21.80 4.43 13.61
CA LYS A 295 -21.36 5.56 14.42
C LYS A 295 -20.35 6.37 13.61
N VAL A 296 -20.70 7.61 13.29
CA VAL A 296 -19.83 8.58 12.63
C VAL A 296 -19.46 9.68 13.62
N ALA A 297 -18.18 10.06 13.67
CA ALA A 297 -17.72 11.18 14.48
C ALA A 297 -16.62 11.95 13.75
N ASN A 298 -16.69 13.29 13.82
CA ASN A 298 -15.75 14.21 13.17
C ASN A 298 -15.09 15.16 14.18
N THR A 299 -15.19 14.87 15.47
CA THR A 299 -14.76 15.78 16.54
C THR A 299 -13.33 15.50 16.96
N CYS A 300 -12.38 16.28 16.45
CA CYS A 300 -11.10 16.48 17.12
C CYS A 300 -11.33 17.35 18.36
N HIS A 301 -10.76 17.03 19.52
CA HIS A 301 -10.58 18.04 20.56
C HIS A 301 -9.58 19.08 20.03
N LYS A 302 -10.06 20.22 19.54
CA LYS A 302 -9.21 21.33 19.13
C LYS A 302 -8.45 21.84 20.35
N SER A 303 -7.13 21.70 20.39
CA SER A 303 -6.32 22.68 21.10
C SER A 303 -6.27 23.94 20.24
N GLU A 304 -6.82 25.03 20.74
CA GLU A 304 -6.76 26.33 20.10
C GLU A 304 -5.30 26.81 20.06
N HIS A 305 -4.64 26.70 18.91
CA HIS A 305 -3.56 27.61 18.57
C HIS A 305 -3.55 27.93 17.07
N GLY A 306 -3.93 29.16 16.76
CA GLY A 306 -3.25 30.06 15.81
C GLY A 306 -3.09 29.60 14.37
N SER A 307 -3.84 30.23 13.48
CA SER A 307 -3.73 30.16 12.02
C SER A 307 -2.33 30.43 11.45
N SER A 308 -1.94 29.65 10.42
CA SER A 308 -1.51 30.24 9.15
C SER A 308 -1.75 29.27 7.98
N ARG A 309 -2.25 29.81 6.86
CA ARG A 309 -2.40 29.11 5.58
C ARG A 309 -1.04 29.08 4.87
N TYR A 310 -0.40 27.92 4.81
CA TYR A 310 0.56 27.62 3.74
C TYR A 310 0.39 26.17 3.29
N TRP A 311 0.08 26.02 2.00
CA TRP A 311 0.19 24.76 1.29
C TRP A 311 1.66 24.61 0.91
N ALA A 312 2.35 23.64 1.53
CA ALA A 312 3.64 23.17 1.05
C ALA A 312 3.43 21.72 0.60
N GLN A 313 3.00 21.56 -0.65
CA GLN A 313 3.23 20.33 -1.41
C GLN A 313 4.68 20.38 -1.94
N GLN A 314 5.22 19.18 -2.16
CA GLN A 314 6.58 18.84 -2.59
C GLN A 314 7.26 19.92 -3.48
N MET A 315 8.54 20.21 -3.23
CA MET A 315 9.31 21.21 -3.98
C MET A 315 10.48 20.54 -4.69
N VAL A 316 10.36 20.24 -5.99
CA VAL A 316 11.51 19.88 -6.84
C VAL A 316 11.35 20.41 -8.26
N VAL A 317 12.25 21.31 -8.62
CA VAL A 317 12.06 22.38 -9.60
C VAL A 317 12.90 22.11 -10.88
N ILE A 318 12.28 22.04 -12.05
CA ILE A 318 12.82 21.65 -13.38
C ILE A 318 12.57 22.80 -14.39
N PRO A 319 13.52 23.28 -15.20
CA PRO A 319 13.24 24.38 -16.14
C PRO A 319 12.28 23.94 -17.26
N LYS A 320 11.69 24.92 -17.96
CA LYS A 320 11.02 24.70 -19.25
C LYS A 320 12.01 24.28 -20.33
#